data_AF-A0A536G2T9-F1
#
_entry.id   AF-A0A536G2T9-F1
#
_cell.length_a   1.000
_cell.length_b   1.000
_cell.length_c   1.000
_cell.angle_alpha   90.00
_cell.angle_beta   90.00
_cell.angle_gamma   90.00
#
_symmetry.space_group_name_H-M   'P 1'
#
loop_
_entity.id
_entity.type
_entity.pdbx_description
1 polymer ?
#
loop_
_entity_poly.entity_id
_entity_poly.type
_entity_poly.pdbx_seq_one_letter_code
_entity_poly.pdbx_strand_id
1 'polypeptide(L)'
;MPADSPTTPATPGLGTLRAAPAGLPEADLAPPVVAESRDPFTALRVIHLLARIERGRPIRLADIVDRLNASHLDWIFPASVVADVAVGLQANWMADYRNGSGIEIQDGAYGPTITIEDSSRVDPWIVRQAERQRAACHDRLEAFSRLDRAGGEG
;
A
#
# COMPACT_ATOMS: atom_id res chain seq x y z
N MET A 1 34.96 10.17 5.13
CA MET A 1 33.78 11.04 5.26
C MET A 1 32.82 10.65 4.15
N PRO A 2 31.75 9.87 4.39
CA PRO A 2 30.74 9.68 3.37
C PRO A 2 29.97 11.01 3.22
N ALA A 3 29.71 11.42 1.98
CA ALA A 3 28.93 12.61 1.68
C ALA A 3 27.47 12.33 2.01
N ASP A 4 26.91 13.13 2.92
CA ASP A 4 25.48 13.16 3.21
C ASP A 4 24.76 13.60 1.93
N SER A 5 23.98 12.70 1.34
CA SER A 5 23.21 13.02 0.13
C SER A 5 22.04 13.91 0.55
N PRO A 6 21.78 15.03 -0.15
CA PRO A 6 20.72 15.95 0.28
C PRO A 6 19.35 15.27 0.20
N THR A 7 18.72 15.04 1.36
CA THR A 7 17.32 14.62 1.46
C THR A 7 16.43 15.75 0.95
N THR A 8 15.89 15.62 -0.25
CA THR A 8 14.93 16.58 -0.81
C THR A 8 13.69 16.65 0.10
N PRO A 9 13.27 17.84 0.58
CA PRO A 9 12.14 17.94 1.49
C PRO A 9 10.84 17.55 0.79
N ALA A 10 10.11 16.60 1.38
CA ALA A 10 8.76 16.24 0.93
C ALA A 10 7.82 17.43 1.18
N THR A 11 7.18 17.92 0.12
CA THR A 11 6.16 18.98 0.21
C THR A 11 4.92 18.39 0.91
N PRO A 12 4.26 19.12 1.84
CA PRO A 12 3.05 18.65 2.48
C PRO A 12 1.93 18.30 1.50
N GLY A 13 1.32 17.14 1.69
CA GLY A 13 0.16 16.68 0.94
C GLY A 13 0.49 15.79 -0.26
N LEU A 14 -0.48 14.95 -0.62
CA LEU A 14 -0.33 13.94 -1.67
C LEU A 14 -0.53 14.48 -3.10
N GLY A 15 -1.08 15.69 -3.25
CA GLY A 15 -1.51 16.25 -4.53
C GLY A 15 -2.64 15.46 -5.19
N THR A 16 -2.76 15.63 -6.52
CA THR A 16 -3.72 14.90 -7.36
C THR A 16 -3.19 13.49 -7.64
N LEU A 17 -4.05 12.48 -7.48
CA LEU A 17 -3.70 11.11 -7.80
C LEU A 17 -3.62 10.89 -9.31
N ARG A 18 -2.63 10.12 -9.74
CA ARG A 18 -2.56 9.54 -11.08
C ARG A 18 -3.79 8.67 -11.35
N ALA A 19 -4.08 8.47 -12.64
CA ALA A 19 -5.03 7.44 -13.07
C ALA A 19 -4.58 6.07 -12.56
N ALA A 20 -5.55 5.22 -12.22
CA ALA A 20 -5.25 3.84 -11.84
C ALA A 20 -4.55 3.12 -13.00
N PRO A 21 -3.48 2.35 -12.74
CA PRO A 21 -2.85 1.51 -13.75
C PRO A 21 -3.85 0.52 -14.33
N ALA A 22 -3.70 0.19 -15.62
CA ALA A 22 -4.57 -0.78 -16.28
C ALA A 22 -4.49 -2.15 -15.57
N GLY A 23 -5.65 -2.74 -15.28
CA GLY A 23 -5.75 -4.04 -14.59
C GLY A 23 -5.61 -3.98 -13.08
N LEU A 24 -5.54 -2.80 -12.46
CA LEU A 24 -5.59 -2.69 -11.00
C LEU A 24 -6.97 -3.16 -10.49
N PRO A 25 -7.04 -4.15 -9.58
CA PRO A 25 -8.30 -4.64 -9.07
C PRO A 25 -8.98 -3.65 -8.12
N GLU A 26 -10.31 -3.79 -8.00
CA GLU A 26 -11.09 -3.07 -6.99
C GLU A 26 -10.65 -3.46 -5.56
N ALA A 27 -10.63 -2.46 -4.67
CA ALA A 27 -10.17 -2.61 -3.30
C ALA A 27 -11.31 -2.68 -2.26
N ASP A 28 -12.56 -2.41 -2.65
CA ASP A 28 -13.73 -2.37 -1.75
C ASP A 28 -14.30 -3.77 -1.50
N LEU A 29 -13.46 -4.61 -0.90
CA LEU A 29 -13.80 -5.92 -0.39
C LEU A 29 -13.80 -5.82 1.14
N ALA A 30 -14.86 -6.33 1.80
CA ALA A 30 -15.08 -6.40 3.25
C ALA A 30 -15.71 -5.18 3.97
N PRO A 31 -16.31 -5.41 5.16
CA PRO A 31 -17.00 -4.40 5.95
C PRO A 31 -16.05 -3.41 6.67
N PRO A 32 -16.59 -2.31 7.22
CA PRO A 32 -15.85 -1.27 7.96
C PRO A 32 -15.03 -1.82 9.13
N VAL A 33 -13.71 -1.56 9.22
CA VAL A 33 -12.83 -2.05 10.30
C VAL A 33 -11.57 -1.18 10.52
N VAL A 34 -10.85 -1.42 11.62
CA VAL A 34 -9.49 -0.90 11.81
C VAL A 34 -8.50 -1.76 11.02
N ALA A 35 -7.63 -1.12 10.25
CA ALA A 35 -6.62 -1.78 9.44
C ALA A 35 -5.60 -2.53 10.31
N GLU A 36 -5.22 -3.73 9.87
CA GLU A 36 -4.28 -4.60 10.57
C GLU A 36 -3.08 -4.96 9.70
N SER A 37 -1.91 -5.13 10.33
CA SER A 37 -0.73 -5.62 9.63
C SER A 37 -0.93 -7.06 9.18
N ARG A 38 -0.49 -7.37 7.94
CA ARG A 38 -0.66 -8.68 7.28
C ARG A 38 -2.12 -9.05 6.95
N ASP A 39 -3.05 -8.12 7.07
CA ASP A 39 -4.40 -8.29 6.54
C ASP A 39 -4.45 -7.96 5.03
N PRO A 40 -4.92 -8.89 4.17
CA PRO A 40 -4.97 -8.65 2.72
C PRO A 40 -5.93 -7.51 2.33
N PHE A 41 -7.02 -7.28 3.08
CA PHE A 41 -7.96 -6.19 2.77
C PHE A 41 -7.33 -4.82 3.02
N THR A 42 -6.57 -4.71 4.11
CA THR A 42 -5.72 -3.55 4.42
C THR A 42 -4.67 -3.33 3.33
N ALA A 43 -3.90 -4.37 3.01
CA ALA A 43 -2.81 -4.27 2.04
C ALA A 43 -3.33 -3.85 0.65
N LEU A 44 -4.47 -4.38 0.21
CA LEU A 44 -5.07 -4.05 -1.08
C LEU A 44 -5.44 -2.56 -1.19
N ARG A 45 -6.04 -1.96 -0.16
CA ARG A 45 -6.38 -0.52 -0.13
C ARG A 45 -5.15 0.36 -0.15
N VAL A 46 -4.13 0.01 0.64
CA VAL A 46 -2.85 0.73 0.65
C VAL A 46 -2.17 0.66 -0.73
N ILE A 47 -2.08 -0.54 -1.32
CA ILE A 47 -1.52 -0.74 -2.67
C ILE A 47 -2.28 0.08 -3.71
N HIS A 48 -3.61 0.12 -3.62
CA HIS A 48 -4.43 0.88 -4.55
C HIS A 48 -4.14 2.40 -4.51
N LEU A 49 -3.93 2.95 -3.31
CA LEU A 49 -3.48 4.34 -3.19
C LEU A 49 -2.05 4.51 -3.74
N LEU A 50 -1.10 3.67 -3.30
CA LEU A 50 0.31 3.75 -3.72
C LEU A 50 0.47 3.63 -5.25
N ALA A 51 -0.36 2.84 -5.93
CA ALA A 51 -0.37 2.73 -7.38
C ALA A 51 -0.67 4.06 -8.11
N ARG A 52 -1.29 5.00 -7.40
CA ARG A 52 -1.79 6.26 -7.94
C ARG A 52 -1.09 7.50 -7.40
N ILE A 53 -0.14 7.36 -6.46
CA ILE A 53 0.64 8.51 -6.00
C ILE A 53 1.65 8.92 -7.07
N GLU A 54 2.10 10.16 -7.02
CA GLU A 54 3.16 10.65 -7.92
C GLU A 54 4.47 9.89 -7.71
N ARG A 55 5.20 9.63 -8.80
CA ARG A 55 6.45 8.86 -8.80
C ARG A 55 7.67 9.78 -8.76
N GLY A 56 8.82 9.19 -8.42
CA GLY A 56 10.12 9.87 -8.44
C GLY A 56 10.30 10.94 -7.37
N ARG A 57 9.35 11.08 -6.43
CA ARG A 57 9.41 12.05 -5.34
C ARG A 57 9.13 11.40 -3.98
N PRO A 58 9.78 11.86 -2.91
CA PRO A 58 9.44 11.43 -1.55
C PRO A 58 8.09 12.01 -1.14
N ILE A 59 7.19 11.14 -0.68
CA ILE A 59 5.87 11.50 -0.13
C ILE A 59 5.84 11.07 1.34
N ARG A 60 5.40 11.95 2.24
CA ARG A 60 5.35 11.62 3.68
C ARG A 60 4.33 10.52 3.93
N LEU A 61 4.69 9.57 4.78
CA LEU A 61 3.78 8.50 5.21
C LEU A 61 2.50 9.07 5.85
N ALA A 62 2.63 10.17 6.61
CA ALA A 62 1.49 10.85 7.20
C ALA A 62 0.47 11.33 6.15
N ASP A 63 0.94 11.89 5.02
CA ASP A 63 0.04 12.35 3.95
C ASP A 63 -0.69 11.17 3.28
N ILE A 64 -0.02 10.01 3.16
CA ILE A 64 -0.61 8.76 2.66
C ILE A 64 -1.69 8.25 3.61
N VAL A 65 -1.40 8.24 4.91
CA VAL A 65 -2.34 7.85 5.97
C VAL A 65 -3.57 8.77 5.96
N ASP A 66 -3.37 10.08 5.91
CA ASP A 66 -4.46 11.06 5.87
C ASP A 66 -5.34 10.84 4.65
N ARG A 67 -4.73 10.57 3.48
CA ARG A 67 -5.49 10.28 2.26
C ARG A 67 -6.28 8.98 2.37
N LEU A 68 -5.72 7.91 2.95
CA LEU A 68 -6.43 6.64 3.14
C LEU A 68 -7.66 6.83 4.03
N ASN A 69 -7.49 7.46 5.19
CA ASN A 69 -8.56 7.73 6.14
C ASN A 69 -9.62 8.69 5.56
N ALA A 70 -9.23 9.63 4.70
CA ALA A 70 -10.19 10.51 4.01
C ALA A 70 -10.94 9.82 2.86
N SER A 71 -10.36 8.79 2.24
CA SER A 71 -10.96 8.08 1.09
C SER A 71 -11.86 6.93 1.52
N HIS A 72 -11.56 6.32 2.66
CA HIS A 72 -12.28 5.19 3.23
C HIS A 72 -12.76 5.56 4.63
N LEU A 73 -13.88 6.30 4.69
CA LEU A 73 -14.43 6.83 5.95
C LEU A 73 -14.92 5.73 6.91
N ASP A 74 -15.10 4.53 6.38
CA ASP A 74 -15.47 3.32 7.08
C ASP A 74 -14.24 2.55 7.63
N TRP A 75 -13.03 3.03 7.38
CA TRP A 75 -11.78 2.42 7.84
C TRP A 75 -10.95 3.38 8.68
N ILE A 76 -10.10 2.81 9.54
CA ILE A 76 -9.04 3.55 10.23
C ILE A 76 -7.71 2.90 9.88
N PHE A 77 -6.78 3.68 9.34
CA PHE A 77 -5.43 3.26 8.96
C PHE A 77 -4.38 3.82 9.92
N PRO A 78 -3.88 3.03 10.88
CA PRO A 78 -2.74 3.43 11.71
C PRO A 78 -1.47 3.59 10.85
N ALA A 79 -0.66 4.60 11.14
CA ALA A 79 0.57 4.85 10.40
C ALA A 79 1.55 3.66 10.41
N SER A 80 1.65 2.94 11.54
CA SER A 80 2.48 1.73 11.65
C SER A 80 2.04 0.62 10.68
N VAL A 81 0.74 0.44 10.49
CA VAL A 81 0.19 -0.59 9.59
C VAL A 81 0.47 -0.22 8.13
N VAL A 82 0.32 1.06 7.76
CA VAL A 82 0.66 1.53 6.41
C VAL A 82 2.17 1.39 6.15
N ALA A 83 3.01 1.65 7.15
CA ALA A 83 4.45 1.41 7.07
C ALA A 83 4.77 -0.08 6.87
N ASP A 84 4.13 -0.98 7.61
CA ASP A 84 4.34 -2.43 7.48
C ASP A 84 4.01 -2.93 6.06
N VAL A 85 2.92 -2.42 5.46
CA VAL A 85 2.58 -2.73 4.07
C VAL A 85 3.64 -2.21 3.11
N ALA A 86 4.12 -0.97 3.30
CA ALA A 86 5.17 -0.40 2.46
C ALA A 86 6.48 -1.21 2.56
N VAL A 87 6.87 -1.62 3.77
CA VAL A 87 8.05 -2.48 4.01
C VAL A 87 7.88 -3.83 3.30
N GLY A 88 6.69 -4.44 3.39
CA GLY A 88 6.39 -5.67 2.67
C GLY A 88 6.51 -5.52 1.16
N LEU A 89 6.05 -4.39 0.60
CA LEU A 89 6.18 -4.10 -0.83
C LEU A 89 7.64 -3.89 -1.25
N GLN A 90 8.43 -3.16 -0.45
CA GLN A 90 9.88 -3.01 -0.68
C GLN A 90 10.58 -4.37 -0.69
N ALA A 91 10.29 -5.23 0.29
CA ALA A 91 10.85 -6.58 0.36
C ALA A 91 10.47 -7.44 -0.86
N ASN A 92 9.21 -7.37 -1.30
CA ASN A 92 8.74 -8.07 -2.50
C ASN A 92 9.46 -7.57 -3.76
N TRP A 93 9.67 -6.25 -3.87
CA TRP A 93 10.41 -5.68 -4.99
C TRP A 93 11.86 -6.15 -5.03
N MET A 94 12.53 -6.17 -3.86
CA MET A 94 13.88 -6.71 -3.73
C MET A 94 13.97 -8.19 -4.11
N ALA A 95 12.96 -8.99 -3.77
CA ALA A 95 12.89 -10.38 -4.17
C ALA A 95 12.76 -10.54 -5.70
N ASP A 96 11.91 -9.72 -6.34
CA ASP A 96 11.62 -9.82 -7.77
C ASP A 96 12.74 -9.22 -8.66
N TYR A 97 13.37 -8.11 -8.24
CA TYR A 97 14.31 -7.34 -9.06
C TYR A 97 15.72 -7.19 -8.48
N ARG A 98 15.98 -7.73 -7.28
CA ARG A 98 17.30 -7.70 -6.59
C ARG A 98 17.89 -6.30 -6.40
N ASN A 99 17.04 -5.29 -6.24
CA ASN A 99 17.40 -3.93 -5.84
C ASN A 99 16.25 -3.33 -5.00
N GLY A 100 16.50 -2.21 -4.32
CA GLY A 100 15.47 -1.52 -3.52
C GLY A 100 14.82 -0.33 -4.22
N SER A 101 15.21 0.00 -5.46
CA SER A 101 14.89 1.30 -6.07
C SER A 101 13.40 1.50 -6.38
N GLY A 102 12.64 0.40 -6.51
CA GLY A 102 11.23 0.42 -6.86
C GLY A 102 10.35 1.12 -5.84
N ILE A 103 10.58 0.82 -4.56
CA ILE A 103 9.86 1.36 -3.42
C ILE A 103 10.89 1.62 -2.32
N GLU A 104 11.21 2.89 -2.12
CA GLU A 104 12.17 3.32 -1.12
C GLU A 104 11.45 3.94 0.07
N ILE A 105 11.83 3.49 1.26
CA ILE A 105 11.38 4.04 2.53
C ILE A 105 12.59 4.69 3.18
N GLN A 106 12.47 5.95 3.54
CA GLN A 106 13.56 6.76 4.09
C GLN A 106 13.04 7.59 5.25
N ASP A 107 13.92 7.90 6.21
CA ASP A 107 13.64 8.89 7.23
C ASP A 107 13.76 10.29 6.62
N GLY A 108 12.68 11.07 6.68
CA GLY A 108 12.65 12.46 6.26
C GLY A 108 12.64 13.42 7.45
N ALA A 109 12.89 14.71 7.18
CA ALA A 109 12.89 15.77 8.20
C ALA A 109 11.57 15.89 9.00
N TYR A 110 10.47 15.41 8.43
CA TYR A 110 9.12 15.46 9.02
C TYR A 110 8.52 14.06 9.23
N GLY A 111 9.36 13.04 9.37
CA GLY A 111 8.96 11.64 9.50
C GLY A 111 9.24 10.82 8.24
N PRO A 112 8.88 9.53 8.25
CA PRO A 112 9.21 8.60 7.17
C PRO A 112 8.52 9.01 5.86
N THR A 113 9.24 8.82 4.76
CA THR A 113 8.78 9.08 3.39
C THR A 113 8.84 7.82 2.54
N ILE A 114 7.90 7.70 1.61
CA ILE A 114 7.88 6.66 0.59
C ILE A 114 8.14 7.32 -0.77
N THR A 115 9.10 6.78 -1.51
CA THR A 115 9.37 7.13 -2.91
C THR A 115 9.09 5.91 -3.78
N ILE A 116 8.26 6.09 -4.80
CA ILE A 116 8.04 5.07 -5.83
C ILE A 116 8.84 5.43 -7.07
N GLU A 117 9.64 4.49 -7.57
CA GLU A 117 10.49 4.67 -8.76
C GLU A 117 9.68 5.17 -9.94
N ASP A 118 10.16 6.21 -10.64
CA ASP A 118 9.53 6.64 -11.89
C ASP A 118 10.01 5.78 -13.07
N SER A 119 9.54 4.53 -13.11
CA SER A 119 9.79 3.63 -14.24
C SER A 119 8.54 2.88 -14.68
N SER A 120 8.58 2.43 -15.93
CA SER A 120 7.52 1.64 -16.55
C SER A 120 7.36 0.24 -15.94
N ARG A 121 8.31 -0.20 -15.11
CA ARG A 121 8.28 -1.51 -14.43
C ARG A 121 7.33 -1.51 -13.23
N VAL A 122 7.10 -0.35 -12.61
CA VAL A 122 6.30 -0.23 -11.39
C VAL A 122 4.83 -0.58 -11.63
N ASP A 123 4.22 -0.06 -12.70
CA ASP A 123 2.80 -0.32 -13.02
C ASP A 123 2.46 -1.81 -13.10
N PRO A 124 3.08 -2.60 -14.00
CA PRO A 124 2.75 -4.02 -14.10
C PRO A 124 3.12 -4.78 -12.84
N TRP A 125 4.14 -4.33 -12.09
CA TRP A 125 4.52 -4.99 -10.84
C TRP A 125 3.53 -4.73 -9.70
N ILE A 126 3.06 -3.50 -9.51
CA ILE A 126 2.13 -3.13 -8.44
C ILE A 126 0.74 -3.74 -8.67
N VAL A 127 0.32 -3.84 -9.93
CA VAL A 127 -0.90 -4.57 -10.33
C VAL A 127 -0.80 -6.04 -9.91
N ARG A 128 0.35 -6.71 -10.15
CA ARG A 128 0.54 -8.09 -9.68
C ARG A 128 0.52 -8.21 -8.15
N GLN A 129 1.00 -7.22 -7.41
CA GLN A 129 0.86 -7.23 -5.94
C GLN A 129 -0.61 -7.12 -5.53
N ALA A 130 -1.35 -6.21 -6.15
CA ALA A 130 -2.76 -6.00 -5.87
C ALA A 130 -3.58 -7.26 -6.17
N GLU A 131 -3.34 -7.91 -7.30
CA GLU A 131 -4.01 -9.18 -7.65
C GLU A 131 -3.71 -10.30 -6.64
N ARG A 132 -2.47 -10.40 -6.13
CA ARG A 132 -2.15 -11.34 -5.06
C ARG A 132 -2.93 -11.07 -3.78
N GLN A 133 -3.05 -9.80 -3.38
CA GLN A 133 -3.85 -9.45 -2.21
C GLN A 133 -5.34 -9.66 -2.45
N ARG A 134 -5.85 -9.39 -3.65
CA ARG A 134 -7.24 -9.68 -4.02
C ARG A 134 -7.55 -11.17 -3.93
N ALA A 135 -6.67 -12.04 -4.44
CA ALA A 135 -6.82 -13.49 -4.30
C ALA A 135 -6.88 -13.89 -2.81
N ALA A 136 -5.96 -13.37 -1.99
CA ALA A 136 -5.96 -13.63 -0.55
C ALA A 136 -7.22 -13.11 0.17
N CYS A 137 -7.78 -11.97 -0.26
CA CYS A 137 -9.05 -11.46 0.22
C CYS A 137 -10.18 -12.46 -0.05
N HIS A 138 -10.26 -12.96 -1.29
CA HIS A 138 -11.27 -13.96 -1.67
C HIS A 138 -11.12 -15.25 -0.87
N ASP A 139 -9.90 -15.77 -0.70
CA ASP A 139 -9.65 -16.97 0.11
C ASP A 139 -10.15 -16.79 1.55
N ARG A 140 -9.96 -15.61 2.14
CA ARG A 140 -10.42 -15.30 3.51
C ARG A 140 -11.95 -15.22 3.60
N LEU A 141 -12.61 -14.56 2.64
CA LEU A 141 -14.07 -14.50 2.59
C LEU A 141 -14.69 -15.89 2.41
N GLU A 142 -14.09 -16.71 1.55
CA GLU A 142 -14.56 -18.07 1.31
C GLU A 142 -14.41 -18.93 2.58
N ALA A 143 -13.26 -18.86 3.26
CA ALA A 143 -13.04 -19.55 4.51
C ALA A 143 -14.07 -19.17 5.58
N PHE A 144 -14.41 -17.88 5.69
CA PHE A 144 -15.45 -17.40 6.61
C PHE A 144 -16.84 -17.96 6.24
N SER A 145 -17.22 -17.92 4.97
CA SER A 145 -18.50 -18.48 4.51
C SER A 145 -18.63 -19.98 4.79
N ARG A 146 -17.53 -20.75 4.68
CA ARG A 146 -17.53 -22.17 5.02
C ARG A 146 -17.76 -22.41 6.52
N LEU A 147 -17.16 -21.59 7.39
CA LEU A 147 -17.33 -21.68 8.85
C LEU A 147 -18.75 -21.33 9.28
N ASP A 148 -19.34 -20.28 8.72
CA ASP A 148 -20.73 -19.86 8.99
C ASP A 148 -21.73 -20.98 8.66
N ARG A 149 -21.55 -21.66 7.50
CA ARG A 149 -22.38 -22.80 7.11
C ARG A 149 -22.28 -23.99 8.09
N ALA A 150 -21.10 -24.25 8.64
CA ALA A 150 -20.89 -25.36 9.57
C ALA A 150 -21.44 -25.09 10.98
N GLY A 151 -21.58 -23.82 11.37
CA GLY A 151 -22.15 -23.42 12.67
C GLY A 151 -23.68 -23.29 12.69
N GLY A 152 -24.33 -23.33 11.51
CA GLY A 152 -25.78 -23.14 11.35
C GLY A 152 -26.63 -24.41 11.38
N GLU A 153 -26.03 -25.61 11.55
CA GLU A 153 -26.77 -26.86 11.79
C GLU A 153 -27.04 -27.01 13.30
N GLY A 154 -28.12 -26.37 13.77
CA GLY A 154 -28.66 -26.50 15.13
C GLY A 154 -30.17 -26.62 15.10
#